data_AF-A0A165VGV1-F1
#
_entry.id   AF-A0A165VGV1-F1
#
_cell.length_a   1.000
_cell.length_b   1.000
_cell.length_c   1.000
_cell.angle_alpha   90.00
_cell.angle_beta   90.00
_cell.angle_gamma   90.00
#
_symmetry.space_group_name_H-M   'P 1'
#
loop_
_entity.id
_entity.type
_entity.pdbx_description
1 polymer ?
#
loop_
_entity_poly.entity_id
_entity_poly.type
_entity_poly.pdbx_seq_one_letter_code
_entity_poly.pdbx_strand_id
1 'polypeptide(L)'
;IGDQSSGKSSVLEALSGVALPRGSGIVTRCPLELKMKRKREGEEWHGKISYQDHEEEIEDPSDVEKKIREAQDEMAGVGVGISDDLISLEIGSPDVPDLTLIDLPGIARVAVKGQPENIGEQIKRLIRKFITKQETINLVVVPCNVDIATTEALKMAQEVDPDGERTLGILTKPDLVDKGTEETVVDIVHNEVIHLRKG
;
A
#
# COMPACT_ATOMS: atom_id res chain seq x y z
N ILE A 1 -3.64 2.36 2.63
CA ILE A 1 -4.89 1.92 1.94
C ILE A 1 -5.21 2.84 0.77
N GLY A 2 -5.96 2.36 -0.22
CA GLY A 2 -6.27 3.14 -1.43
C GLY A 2 -6.88 2.28 -2.52
N ASP A 3 -7.58 2.92 -3.46
CA ASP A 3 -8.18 2.24 -4.60
C ASP A 3 -7.12 1.55 -5.48
N GLN A 4 -7.55 0.60 -6.31
CA GLN A 4 -6.66 -0.02 -7.27
C GLN A 4 -6.03 1.04 -8.19
N SER A 5 -4.72 0.93 -8.46
CA SER A 5 -3.96 1.92 -9.25
C SER A 5 -3.85 3.33 -8.63
N SER A 6 -4.12 3.49 -7.33
CA SER A 6 -3.97 4.81 -6.67
C SER A 6 -2.52 5.25 -6.42
N GLY A 7 -1.52 4.42 -6.71
CA GLY A 7 -0.11 4.73 -6.47
C GLY A 7 0.46 4.25 -5.12
N LYS A 8 -0.25 3.37 -4.40
CA LYS A 8 0.21 2.79 -3.11
C LYS A 8 1.62 2.21 -3.19
N SER A 9 1.87 1.28 -4.11
CA SER A 9 3.17 0.64 -4.27
C SER A 9 4.24 1.68 -4.61
N SER A 10 3.92 2.71 -5.40
CA SER A 10 4.86 3.79 -5.70
C SER A 10 5.25 4.63 -4.49
N VAL A 11 4.32 4.89 -3.56
CA VAL A 11 4.63 5.55 -2.28
C VAL A 11 5.57 4.68 -1.44
N LEU A 12 5.32 3.37 -1.38
CA LEU A 12 6.14 2.45 -0.61
C LEU A 12 7.56 2.33 -1.18
N GLU A 13 7.70 2.20 -2.49
CA GLU A 13 9.00 2.16 -3.15
C GLU A 13 9.80 3.46 -2.96
N ALA A 14 9.13 4.61 -2.97
CA ALA A 14 9.78 5.89 -2.71
C ALA A 14 10.35 6.00 -1.28
N LEU A 15 9.73 5.30 -0.32
CA LEU A 15 10.18 5.26 1.07
C LEU A 15 11.24 4.17 1.32
N SER A 16 11.13 3.04 0.62
CA SER A 16 11.95 1.85 0.85
C SER A 16 13.19 1.76 -0.03
N GLY A 17 13.22 2.49 -1.14
CA GLY A 17 14.32 2.46 -2.11
C GLY A 17 14.43 1.15 -2.89
N VAL A 18 13.48 0.23 -2.76
CA VAL A 18 13.45 -1.05 -3.51
C VAL A 18 12.24 -1.12 -4.42
N ALA A 19 12.34 -1.90 -5.49
CA ALA A 19 11.23 -2.15 -6.39
C ALA A 19 10.20 -3.09 -5.74
N LEU A 20 8.93 -2.70 -5.77
CA LEU A 20 7.81 -3.56 -5.41
C LEU A 20 7.08 -3.97 -6.68
N PRO A 21 6.32 -5.07 -6.67
CA PRO A 21 5.57 -5.49 -7.84
C PRO A 21 4.63 -4.39 -8.34
N ARG A 22 4.76 -4.05 -9.62
CA ARG A 22 3.87 -3.13 -10.36
C ARG A 22 3.25 -3.85 -11.56
N GLY A 23 2.08 -3.39 -12.01
CA GLY A 23 1.41 -3.98 -13.17
C GLY A 23 -0.04 -3.57 -13.34
N SER A 24 -0.67 -4.06 -14.40
CA SER A 24 -2.10 -3.95 -14.65
C SER A 24 -2.89 -5.04 -13.90
N GLY A 25 -4.01 -4.69 -13.28
CA GLY A 25 -4.81 -5.64 -12.49
C GLY A 25 -4.54 -5.56 -10.99
N ILE A 26 -4.91 -6.59 -10.23
CA ILE A 26 -4.57 -6.68 -8.81
C ILE A 26 -3.11 -7.13 -8.72
N VAL A 27 -2.25 -6.20 -8.33
CA VAL A 27 -0.81 -6.45 -8.25
C VAL A 27 -0.44 -6.97 -6.86
N THR A 28 -0.89 -6.29 -5.81
CA THR A 28 -0.75 -6.77 -4.43
C THR A 28 -1.86 -7.79 -4.15
N ARG A 29 -1.52 -9.09 -4.13
CA ARG A 29 -2.48 -10.20 -3.87
C ARG A 29 -2.48 -10.69 -2.43
N CYS A 30 -1.45 -10.40 -1.66
CA CYS A 30 -1.32 -10.72 -0.26
C CYS A 30 -0.91 -9.44 0.50
N PRO A 31 -1.29 -9.27 1.78
CA PRO A 31 -0.70 -8.25 2.62
C PRO A 31 0.83 -8.38 2.65
N LEU A 32 1.53 -7.25 2.50
CA LEU A 32 2.99 -7.19 2.58
C LEU A 32 3.38 -6.28 3.74
N GLU A 33 3.95 -6.83 4.80
CA GLU A 33 4.59 -6.09 5.87
C GLU A 33 6.04 -5.80 5.49
N LEU A 34 6.33 -4.53 5.25
CA LEU A 34 7.66 -4.02 4.93
C LEU A 34 8.29 -3.39 6.17
N LYS A 35 9.30 -4.05 6.73
CA LYS A 35 10.09 -3.57 7.88
C LYS A 35 11.38 -2.97 7.38
N MET A 36 11.54 -1.66 7.54
CA MET A 36 12.78 -0.98 7.24
C MET A 36 13.54 -0.72 8.54
N LYS A 37 14.83 -1.06 8.54
CA LYS A 37 15.75 -0.80 9.65
C LYS A 37 16.93 0.01 9.14
N ARG A 38 17.16 1.17 9.74
CA ARG A 38 18.29 2.00 9.38
C ARG A 38 19.58 1.37 9.87
N LYS A 39 20.49 1.13 8.94
CA LYS A 39 21.85 0.62 9.24
C LYS A 39 22.84 1.78 9.38
N ARG A 40 24.01 1.51 9.96
CA ARG A 40 25.09 2.51 10.07
C ARG A 40 25.73 2.73 8.70
N GLU A 41 26.27 3.92 8.47
CA GLU A 41 27.05 4.19 7.26
C GLU A 41 28.21 3.18 7.11
N GLY A 42 28.31 2.56 5.94
CA GLY A 42 29.30 1.54 5.63
C GLY A 42 28.85 0.10 5.89
N GLU A 43 27.67 -0.13 6.46
CA GLU A 43 27.06 -1.48 6.50
C GLU A 43 26.40 -1.83 5.17
N GLU A 44 26.55 -3.08 4.74
CA GLU A 44 25.97 -3.58 3.49
C GLU A 44 24.44 -3.67 3.57
N TRP A 45 23.80 -3.54 2.42
CA TRP A 45 22.35 -3.77 2.29
C TRP A 45 22.01 -5.21 2.68
N HIS A 46 20.84 -5.41 3.27
CA HIS A 46 20.34 -6.73 3.61
C HIS A 46 18.84 -6.77 3.38
N GLY A 47 18.36 -7.79 2.70
CA GLY A 47 16.94 -8.11 2.60
C GLY A 47 16.64 -9.47 3.19
N LYS A 48 15.42 -9.64 3.69
CA LYS A 48 14.93 -10.94 4.14
C LYS A 48 13.43 -11.03 3.89
N ILE A 49 12.99 -12.09 3.25
CA ILE A 49 11.58 -12.37 3.01
C ILE A 49 11.14 -13.59 3.81
N SER A 50 10.00 -13.49 4.46
CA SER A 50 9.43 -14.55 5.29
C SER A 50 7.93 -14.65 5.02
N TYR A 51 7.43 -15.87 4.80
CA TYR A 51 6.02 -16.15 4.61
C TYR A 51 5.75 -17.63 4.91
N GLN A 52 4.62 -17.94 5.57
CA GLN A 52 4.31 -19.30 6.05
C GLN A 52 5.51 -19.89 6.83
N ASP A 53 6.04 -21.03 6.40
CA ASP A 53 7.23 -21.69 6.96
C ASP A 53 8.50 -21.42 6.15
N HIS A 54 8.44 -20.52 5.16
CA HIS A 54 9.56 -20.15 4.29
C HIS A 54 10.25 -18.88 4.78
N GLU A 55 11.58 -18.91 4.75
CA GLU A 55 12.43 -17.79 5.10
C GLU A 55 13.65 -17.79 4.18
N GLU A 56 13.93 -16.65 3.55
CA GLU A 56 15.03 -16.51 2.61
C GLU A 56 15.69 -15.14 2.75
N GLU A 57 17.03 -15.13 2.74
CA GLU A 57 17.82 -13.90 2.67
C GLU A 57 17.92 -13.42 1.22
N ILE A 58 17.87 -12.10 1.05
CA ILE A 58 18.02 -11.42 -0.24
C ILE A 58 19.32 -10.63 -0.16
N GLU A 59 20.24 -10.91 -1.07
CA GLU A 59 21.54 -10.25 -1.14
C GLU A 59 21.50 -8.97 -1.99
N ASP A 60 20.69 -8.97 -3.06
CA ASP A 60 20.59 -7.84 -3.99
C ASP A 60 19.19 -7.18 -3.95
N PRO A 61 19.10 -5.84 -3.80
CA PRO A 61 17.83 -5.11 -3.85
C PRO A 61 16.99 -5.37 -5.10
N SER A 62 17.63 -5.68 -6.24
CA SER A 62 16.96 -5.94 -7.51
C SER A 62 16.16 -7.25 -7.53
N ASP A 63 16.49 -8.21 -6.66
CA ASP A 63 15.76 -9.47 -6.54
C ASP A 63 14.47 -9.33 -5.72
N VAL A 64 14.30 -8.24 -4.97
CA VAL A 64 13.14 -8.03 -4.07
C VAL A 64 11.81 -8.16 -4.82
N GLU A 65 11.65 -7.49 -5.96
CA GLU A 65 10.40 -7.55 -6.73
C GLU A 65 10.08 -8.99 -7.13
N LYS A 66 11.08 -9.72 -7.64
CA LYS A 66 10.95 -11.10 -8.08
C LYS A 66 10.56 -12.00 -6.92
N LYS A 67 11.22 -11.87 -5.77
CA LYS A 67 10.94 -12.65 -4.56
C LYS A 67 9.54 -12.42 -4.00
N ILE A 68 9.06 -11.17 -4.02
CA ILE A 68 7.67 -10.88 -3.61
C ILE A 68 6.68 -11.54 -4.58
N ARG A 69 6.94 -11.53 -5.89
CA ARG A 69 6.06 -12.17 -6.88
C ARG A 69 6.00 -13.69 -6.67
N GLU A 70 7.15 -14.33 -6.47
CA GLU A 70 7.26 -15.76 -6.16
C GLU A 70 6.46 -16.11 -4.90
N ALA A 71 6.64 -15.36 -3.81
CA ALA A 71 5.89 -15.54 -2.57
C ALA A 71 4.37 -15.36 -2.77
N GLN A 72 3.96 -14.35 -3.54
CA GLN A 72 2.53 -14.14 -3.83
C GLN A 72 1.93 -15.27 -4.67
N ASP A 73 2.65 -15.81 -5.65
CA ASP A 73 2.17 -16.94 -6.46
C ASP A 73 2.05 -18.22 -5.64
N GLU A 74 2.95 -18.44 -4.68
CA GLU A 74 2.88 -19.57 -3.76
C GLU A 74 1.71 -19.44 -2.77
N MET A 75 1.50 -18.25 -2.21
CA MET A 75 0.49 -18.02 -1.17
C MET A 75 -0.94 -17.84 -1.70
N ALA A 76 -1.11 -17.11 -2.81
CA ALA A 76 -2.43 -16.86 -3.41
C ALA A 76 -2.80 -17.89 -4.49
N GLY A 77 -1.87 -18.78 -4.85
CA GLY A 77 -1.99 -19.71 -5.95
C GLY A 77 -1.86 -19.05 -7.33
N VAL A 78 -1.84 -19.88 -8.38
CA VAL A 78 -1.75 -19.41 -9.76
C VAL A 78 -3.07 -18.74 -10.17
N GLY A 79 -3.04 -17.43 -10.38
CA GLY A 79 -4.19 -16.65 -10.88
C GLY A 79 -4.38 -15.31 -10.18
N VAL A 80 -5.64 -14.91 -10.07
CA VAL A 80 -6.07 -13.56 -9.64
C VAL A 80 -6.73 -13.55 -8.26
N GLY A 81 -6.56 -14.62 -7.49
CA GLY A 81 -7.01 -14.73 -6.10
C GLY A 81 -6.19 -13.84 -5.16
N ILE A 82 -6.70 -13.67 -3.95
CA ILE A 82 -6.00 -12.99 -2.85
C ILE A 82 -5.86 -13.95 -1.68
N SER A 83 -4.81 -13.79 -0.89
CA SER A 83 -4.64 -14.48 0.39
C SER A 83 -4.72 -13.49 1.54
N ASP A 84 -5.20 -13.97 2.69
CA ASP A 84 -5.18 -13.24 3.95
C ASP A 84 -3.84 -13.39 4.69
N ASP A 85 -2.96 -14.29 4.22
CA ASP A 85 -1.66 -14.58 4.81
C ASP A 85 -0.64 -13.47 4.51
N LEU A 86 0.18 -13.14 5.50
CA LEU A 86 1.13 -12.02 5.45
C LEU A 86 2.47 -12.43 4.86
N ILE A 87 3.00 -11.63 3.93
CA ILE A 87 4.41 -11.67 3.53
C ILE A 87 5.15 -10.63 4.37
N SER A 88 6.21 -11.01 5.08
CA SER A 88 7.09 -10.09 5.80
C SER A 88 8.38 -9.89 5.00
N LEU A 89 8.67 -8.65 4.62
CA LEU A 89 9.91 -8.23 3.98
C LEU A 89 10.66 -7.31 4.93
N GLU A 90 11.84 -7.71 5.39
CA GLU A 90 12.76 -6.88 6.15
C GLU A 90 13.84 -6.33 5.22
N ILE A 91 14.12 -5.04 5.33
CA ILE A 91 15.16 -4.33 4.58
C ILE A 91 16.02 -3.55 5.57
N GLY A 92 17.32 -3.79 5.51
CA GLY A 92 18.33 -3.03 6.23
C GLY A 92 19.20 -2.23 5.27
N SER A 93 19.23 -0.90 5.41
CA SER A 93 20.08 0.00 4.60
C SER A 93 20.40 1.29 5.36
N PRO A 94 21.54 1.96 5.10
CA PRO A 94 21.81 3.30 5.62
C PRO A 94 20.81 4.37 5.14
N ASP A 95 20.20 4.13 3.96
CA ASP A 95 19.34 5.08 3.24
C ASP A 95 17.85 4.96 3.59
N VAL A 96 17.46 3.94 4.36
CA VAL A 96 16.04 3.72 4.76
C VAL A 96 15.79 4.20 6.18
N PRO A 97 14.56 4.67 6.50
CA PRO A 97 14.19 5.00 7.86
C PRO A 97 13.89 3.75 8.70
N ASP A 98 13.87 3.90 10.03
CA ASP A 98 13.28 2.91 10.93
C ASP A 98 11.75 3.03 10.86
N LEU A 99 11.12 2.19 10.04
CA LEU A 99 9.68 2.27 9.79
C LEU A 99 9.10 0.92 9.35
N THR A 100 7.91 0.59 9.82
CA THR A 100 7.13 -0.56 9.34
C THR A 100 5.92 -0.07 8.56
N LEU A 101 5.76 -0.56 7.33
CA LEU A 101 4.63 -0.27 6.45
C LEU A 101 3.91 -1.56 6.11
N ILE A 102 2.59 -1.49 5.92
CA ILE A 102 1.80 -2.63 5.48
C ILE A 102 1.13 -2.26 4.15
N ASP A 103 1.56 -2.87 3.06
CA ASP A 103 0.84 -2.80 1.78
C ASP A 103 -0.35 -3.76 1.81
N LEU A 104 -1.47 -3.28 1.27
CA LEU A 104 -2.71 -4.03 1.21
C LEU A 104 -3.24 -4.02 -0.22
N PRO A 105 -3.93 -5.09 -0.65
CA PRO A 105 -4.58 -5.12 -1.95
C PRO A 105 -5.42 -3.87 -2.21
N GLY A 106 -5.30 -3.30 -3.41
CA GLY A 106 -6.07 -2.11 -3.79
C GLY A 106 -7.56 -2.42 -3.89
N ILE A 107 -8.41 -1.50 -3.42
CA ILE A 107 -9.86 -1.70 -3.46
C ILE A 107 -10.32 -1.77 -4.92
N ALA A 108 -10.80 -2.95 -5.33
CA ALA A 108 -11.38 -3.20 -6.65
C ALA A 108 -12.91 -3.06 -6.57
N ARG A 109 -13.49 -2.25 -7.45
CA ARG A 109 -14.95 -2.04 -7.52
C ARG A 109 -15.67 -3.08 -8.38
N VAL A 110 -14.97 -3.67 -9.34
CA VAL A 110 -15.50 -4.65 -10.28
C VAL A 110 -14.52 -5.80 -10.41
N ALA A 111 -15.02 -7.03 -10.37
CA ALA A 111 -14.22 -8.22 -10.62
C ALA A 111 -13.75 -8.23 -12.08
N VAL A 112 -12.44 -8.39 -12.30
CA VAL A 112 -11.92 -8.64 -13.65
C VAL A 112 -11.94 -10.13 -13.97
N LYS A 113 -11.76 -10.48 -15.25
CA LYS A 113 -11.86 -11.86 -15.74
C LYS A 113 -11.01 -12.83 -14.90
N GLY A 114 -11.65 -13.84 -14.30
CA GLY A 114 -11.02 -14.86 -13.47
C GLY A 114 -11.11 -14.61 -11.96
N GLN A 115 -11.54 -13.42 -11.52
CA GLN A 115 -11.75 -13.10 -10.11
C GLN A 115 -13.15 -13.52 -9.65
N PRO A 116 -13.31 -13.91 -8.38
CA PRO A 116 -14.64 -14.13 -7.83
C PRO A 116 -15.41 -12.80 -7.75
N GLU A 117 -16.73 -12.85 -7.95
CA GLU A 117 -17.58 -11.64 -7.94
C GLU A 117 -17.50 -10.85 -6.63
N ASN A 118 -17.25 -11.54 -5.51
CA ASN A 118 -17.11 -10.93 -4.20
C ASN A 118 -15.68 -10.45 -3.87
N ILE A 119 -14.76 -10.37 -4.83
CA ILE A 119 -13.36 -9.98 -4.57
C ILE A 119 -13.24 -8.64 -3.85
N GLY A 120 -14.07 -7.66 -4.21
CA GLY A 120 -14.09 -6.35 -3.55
C GLY A 120 -14.44 -6.44 -2.06
N GLU A 121 -15.40 -7.30 -1.69
CA GLU A 121 -15.75 -7.54 -0.29
C GLU A 121 -14.63 -8.25 0.47
N GLN A 122 -13.95 -9.20 -0.17
CA GLN A 122 -12.81 -9.90 0.43
C GLN A 122 -11.67 -8.93 0.73
N ILE A 123 -11.32 -8.05 -0.21
CA ILE A 123 -10.31 -7.01 -0.03
C ILE A 123 -10.70 -6.05 1.09
N LYS A 124 -11.96 -5.59 1.13
CA LYS A 124 -12.44 -4.70 2.20
C LYS A 124 -12.35 -5.37 3.56
N ARG A 125 -12.72 -6.65 3.67
CA ARG A 125 -12.62 -7.43 4.90
C ARG A 125 -11.16 -7.58 5.34
N LEU A 126 -10.26 -7.86 4.41
CA LEU A 126 -8.83 -7.95 4.67
C LEU A 126 -8.27 -6.63 5.19
N ILE A 127 -8.55 -5.51 4.50
CA ILE A 127 -8.12 -4.17 4.92
C ILE A 127 -8.62 -3.86 6.35
N ARG A 128 -9.90 -4.15 6.64
CA ARG A 128 -10.50 -3.92 7.97
C ARG A 128 -9.75 -4.62 9.10
N LYS A 129 -9.14 -5.79 8.86
CA LYS A 129 -8.32 -6.50 9.88
C LYS A 129 -7.10 -5.68 10.34
N PHE A 130 -6.57 -4.81 9.47
CA PHE A 130 -5.40 -3.99 9.76
C PHE A 130 -5.77 -2.60 10.28
N ILE A 131 -6.74 -1.92 9.64
CA ILE A 131 -7.07 -0.52 9.97
C ILE A 131 -7.89 -0.36 11.26
N THR A 132 -8.49 -1.43 11.78
CA THR A 132 -9.23 -1.40 13.06
C THR A 132 -8.30 -1.33 14.27
N LYS A 133 -7.04 -1.78 14.12
CA LYS A 133 -6.03 -1.76 15.18
C LYS A 133 -5.61 -0.32 15.48
N GLN A 134 -5.52 0.03 16.76
CA GLN A 134 -5.25 1.40 17.20
C GLN A 134 -3.80 1.83 16.95
N GLU A 135 -2.88 0.86 16.95
CA GLU A 135 -1.47 1.04 16.61
C GLU A 135 -1.22 1.29 15.11
N THR A 136 -2.22 1.04 14.25
CA THR A 136 -2.11 1.24 12.80
C THR A 136 -2.44 2.68 12.42
N ILE A 137 -1.47 3.37 11.82
CA ILE A 137 -1.70 4.64 11.12
C ILE A 137 -2.26 4.34 9.73
N ASN A 138 -3.43 4.90 9.43
CA ASN A 138 -4.12 4.78 8.16
C ASN A 138 -3.55 5.79 7.16
N LEU A 139 -2.72 5.31 6.24
CA LEU A 139 -2.18 6.13 5.17
C LEU A 139 -3.05 5.97 3.91
N VAL A 140 -3.87 6.97 3.61
CA VAL A 140 -4.89 6.94 2.54
C VAL A 140 -4.31 7.55 1.27
N VAL A 141 -4.13 6.73 0.24
CA VAL A 141 -3.49 7.13 -1.02
C VAL A 141 -4.55 7.42 -2.08
N VAL A 142 -4.62 8.67 -2.54
CA VAL A 142 -5.63 9.20 -3.47
C VAL A 142 -4.94 9.90 -4.66
N PRO A 143 -5.27 9.57 -5.91
CA PRO A 143 -4.77 10.34 -7.06
C PRO A 143 -5.35 11.76 -7.10
N CYS A 144 -4.57 12.76 -7.51
CA CYS A 144 -5.03 14.14 -7.66
C CYS A 144 -6.07 14.30 -8.77
N ASN A 145 -6.12 13.38 -9.72
CA ASN A 145 -7.02 13.43 -10.87
C ASN A 145 -8.37 12.74 -10.62
N VAL A 146 -8.66 12.36 -9.37
CA VAL A 146 -9.97 11.79 -8.98
C VAL A 146 -10.57 12.62 -7.85
N ASP A 147 -11.90 12.67 -7.81
CA ASP A 147 -12.62 13.30 -6.71
C ASP A 147 -12.44 12.48 -5.43
N ILE A 148 -11.82 13.11 -4.42
CA ILE A 148 -11.54 12.52 -3.12
C ILE A 148 -12.82 12.03 -2.41
N ALA A 149 -13.96 12.69 -2.62
CA ALA A 149 -15.24 12.30 -2.02
C ALA A 149 -15.74 10.93 -2.52
N THR A 150 -15.25 10.47 -3.67
CA THR A 150 -15.60 9.17 -4.24
C THR A 150 -14.66 8.04 -3.80
N THR A 151 -13.67 8.33 -2.95
CA THR A 151 -12.63 7.38 -2.54
C THR A 151 -13.16 6.45 -1.45
N GLU A 152 -13.27 5.16 -1.76
CA GLU A 152 -13.74 4.16 -0.79
C GLU A 152 -12.75 3.99 0.37
N ALA A 153 -11.44 4.10 0.10
CA ALA A 153 -10.42 4.00 1.14
C ALA A 153 -10.57 5.05 2.24
N LEU A 154 -10.94 6.29 1.89
CA LEU A 154 -11.15 7.35 2.85
C LEU A 154 -12.39 7.08 3.72
N LYS A 155 -13.49 6.67 3.09
CA LYS A 155 -14.70 6.24 3.81
C LYS A 155 -14.39 5.13 4.83
N MET A 156 -13.63 4.12 4.41
CA MET A 156 -13.21 3.04 5.30
C MET A 156 -12.33 3.53 6.46
N ALA A 157 -11.45 4.52 6.23
CA ALA A 157 -10.65 5.11 7.29
C ALA A 157 -11.53 5.86 8.32
N GLN A 158 -12.46 6.70 7.86
CA GLN A 158 -13.37 7.45 8.72
C GLN A 158 -14.31 6.54 9.54
N GLU A 159 -14.69 5.38 9.02
CA GLU A 159 -15.48 4.39 9.77
C GLU A 159 -14.75 3.85 11.03
N VAL A 160 -13.41 3.80 11.00
CA VAL A 160 -12.58 3.26 12.11
C VAL A 160 -11.77 4.33 12.85
N ASP A 161 -11.70 5.54 12.31
CA ASP A 161 -11.01 6.71 12.84
C ASP A 161 -11.81 8.00 12.52
N PRO A 162 -12.97 8.21 13.15
CA PRO A 162 -13.87 9.33 12.82
C PRO A 162 -13.26 10.72 13.06
N ASP A 163 -12.37 10.83 14.04
CA ASP A 163 -11.68 12.08 14.41
C ASP A 163 -10.41 12.31 13.57
N GLY A 164 -10.00 11.33 12.76
CA GLY A 164 -8.81 11.42 11.92
C GLY A 164 -7.49 11.48 12.70
N GLU A 165 -7.47 10.94 13.93
CA GLU A 165 -6.29 10.98 14.83
C GLU A 165 -5.11 10.17 14.30
N ARG A 166 -5.38 9.18 13.47
CA ARG A 166 -4.38 8.25 12.95
C ARG A 166 -4.55 8.05 11.45
N THR A 167 -5.17 9.00 10.76
CA THR A 167 -5.37 8.97 9.31
C THR A 167 -4.61 10.12 8.66
N LEU A 168 -3.82 9.80 7.63
CA LEU A 168 -3.04 10.75 6.84
C LEU A 168 -3.43 10.61 5.37
N GLY A 169 -3.71 11.74 4.72
CA GLY A 169 -3.97 11.81 3.27
C GLY A 169 -2.67 11.89 2.47
N ILE A 170 -2.53 11.06 1.44
CA ILE A 170 -1.44 11.18 0.46
C ILE A 170 -2.03 11.35 -0.92
N LEU A 171 -1.76 12.50 -1.53
CA LEU A 171 -2.10 12.77 -2.91
C LEU A 171 -0.99 12.29 -3.86
N THR A 172 -1.39 11.58 -4.93
CA THR A 172 -0.47 11.03 -5.94
C THR A 172 -0.87 11.47 -7.35
N LYS A 173 0.00 11.25 -8.34
CA LYS A 173 -0.25 11.60 -9.75
C LYS A 173 -0.65 13.09 -9.96
N PRO A 174 0.03 14.07 -9.35
CA PRO A 174 -0.27 15.48 -9.58
C PRO A 174 -0.03 15.90 -11.04
N ASP A 175 0.76 15.14 -11.78
CA ASP A 175 1.02 15.30 -13.22
C ASP A 175 -0.19 15.01 -14.11
N LEU A 176 -1.20 14.30 -13.60
CA LEU A 176 -2.41 13.93 -14.35
C LEU A 176 -3.62 14.82 -14.03
N VAL A 177 -3.43 15.92 -13.32
CA VAL A 177 -4.51 16.86 -13.00
C VAL A 177 -4.97 17.55 -14.28
N ASP A 178 -6.29 17.61 -14.48
CA ASP A 178 -6.87 18.32 -15.62
C ASP A 178 -6.63 19.82 -15.49
N LYS A 179 -6.25 20.47 -16.60
CA LYS A 179 -6.04 21.92 -16.59
C LYS A 179 -7.33 22.64 -16.19
N GLY A 180 -7.24 23.49 -15.17
CA GLY A 180 -8.35 24.23 -14.59
C GLY A 180 -8.93 23.63 -13.30
N THR A 181 -8.45 22.47 -12.84
CA THR A 181 -8.86 21.85 -11.55
C THR A 181 -7.75 21.84 -10.50
N GLU A 182 -6.62 22.50 -10.77
CA GLU A 182 -5.48 22.55 -9.86
C GLU A 182 -5.81 23.21 -8.52
N GLU A 183 -6.68 24.23 -8.52
CA GLU A 183 -7.13 24.92 -7.31
C GLU A 183 -7.86 23.96 -6.37
N THR A 184 -8.73 23.09 -6.90
CA THR A 184 -9.40 22.05 -6.09
C THR A 184 -8.40 21.11 -5.43
N VAL A 185 -7.31 20.76 -6.12
CA VAL A 185 -6.26 19.91 -5.52
C VAL A 185 -5.54 20.64 -4.38
N VAL A 186 -5.29 21.94 -4.54
CA VAL A 186 -4.69 22.78 -3.50
C VAL A 186 -5.61 22.87 -2.28
N ASP A 187 -6.91 23.07 -2.46
CA ASP A 187 -7.90 23.11 -1.38
C ASP A 187 -7.94 21.79 -0.59
N ILE A 188 -7.79 20.65 -1.29
CA ILE A 188 -7.68 19.32 -0.64
C ILE A 188 -6.43 19.26 0.23
N VAL A 189 -5.26 19.68 -0.29
CA VAL A 189 -3.99 19.68 0.46
C VAL A 189 -4.04 20.64 1.66
N HIS A 190 -4.74 21.76 1.53
CA HIS A 190 -4.97 22.70 2.63
C HIS A 190 -6.02 22.23 3.63
N ASN A 191 -6.53 21.00 3.48
CA ASN A 191 -7.45 20.38 4.43
C ASN A 191 -8.82 21.10 4.48
N GLU A 192 -9.21 21.78 3.39
CA GLU A 192 -10.43 22.59 3.30
C GLU A 192 -11.63 21.79 2.77
N VAL A 193 -11.38 20.73 2.00
CA VAL A 193 -12.44 19.86 1.44
C VAL A 193 -12.76 18.70 2.38
N ILE A 194 -11.73 18.00 2.88
CA ILE A 194 -11.87 16.89 3.80
C ILE A 194 -10.88 17.09 4.93
N HIS A 195 -11.41 17.25 6.14
CA HIS A 195 -10.59 17.50 7.32
C HIS A 195 -9.99 16.20 7.88
N LEU A 196 -8.66 16.10 7.86
CA LEU A 196 -7.86 15.11 8.57
C LEU A 196 -7.02 15.81 9.64
N ARG A 197 -7.05 15.34 10.89
CA ARG A 197 -6.32 16.01 12.00
C ARG A 197 -4.81 16.03 11.78
N LYS A 198 -4.27 15.04 11.06
CA LYS A 198 -2.85 14.96 10.70
C LYS A 198 -2.51 15.55 9.33
N GLY A 199 -3.50 16.06 8.60
CA GLY A 199 -3.38 16.45 7.19
C GLY A 199 -3.70 15.33 6.22
#